data_AF-A0A3N0IEQ3-F1
#
_entry.id   AF-A0A3N0IEQ3-F1
#
_cell.length_a   1.000
_cell.length_b   1.000
_cell.length_c   1.000
_cell.angle_alpha   90.00
_cell.angle_beta   90.00
_cell.angle_gamma   90.00
#
_symmetry.space_group_name_H-M   'P 1'
#
loop_
_entity.id
_entity.type
_entity.pdbx_description
1 polymer ?
#
loop_
_entity_poly.entity_id
_entity_poly.type
_entity_poly.pdbx_seq_one_letter_code
_entity_poly.pdbx_strand_id
1 'polypeptide(L)'
;MNETGSELRGWTRRNFLKAAGIAGCAMLFPWLAYAAESDELNAKADELAASAASKQAEADEMKAKLDSLQTQYNEALERYNTANDAHEAAVAAMDAAQQRIDEAQSLIESTRNQLAKRANSIYREGSMSMIDVIFGSQSFDDFVTNWDSVERISQQDAALVQQNKDAKAEAEAAHAEYSKQEKVAAEELANAKAAKEELETAQAALQKQYDDMNSDISAILAEAEQTRMSAEEAKKKEEEAAAAAQRAIQQSSSSSSSLNGSSASYSGSVSGWVNPAPGKYVTSGFGWRPSIGDFHQGVDLSNSYEPVYCMADGTVTTAGWFGTGGIAVTVDHGGGLVTWYLHNSQVLVSVGQHVSAGQQISVSGSTGFSTGPHLHFQINTGCSNGVTGTAVNPAAYFGW
;
A
#
# COMPACT_ATOMS: atom_id res chain seq x y z
N MET A 1 -4.34 4.95 -97.25
CA MET A 1 -4.88 6.25 -96.80
C MET A 1 -5.95 5.96 -95.75
N ASN A 2 -5.84 6.66 -94.63
CA ASN A 2 -6.77 6.78 -93.49
C ASN A 2 -6.59 5.79 -92.33
N GLU A 3 -5.53 6.08 -91.58
CA GLU A 3 -5.48 6.42 -90.15
C GLU A 3 -6.23 5.59 -89.11
N THR A 4 -5.41 5.00 -88.23
CA THR A 4 -5.71 4.41 -86.93
C THR A 4 -5.31 5.37 -85.79
N GLY A 5 -6.18 5.51 -84.78
CA GLY A 5 -5.89 6.14 -83.47
C GLY A 5 -7.19 6.67 -82.82
N SER A 6 -7.78 5.94 -81.86
CA SER A 6 -7.58 6.07 -80.40
C SER A 6 -8.46 7.14 -79.75
N GLU A 7 -9.55 6.74 -79.09
CA GLU A 7 -9.88 7.06 -77.67
C GLU A 7 -11.09 6.20 -77.20
N LEU A 8 -10.86 5.36 -76.18
CA LEU A 8 -11.86 4.63 -75.39
C LEU A 8 -11.61 4.95 -73.91
N ARG A 9 -12.58 5.55 -73.21
CA ARG A 9 -12.81 5.56 -71.74
C ARG A 9 -14.00 6.49 -71.47
N GLY A 10 -14.98 6.21 -70.62
CA GLY A 10 -15.28 5.05 -69.80
C GLY A 10 -16.71 5.21 -69.28
N TRP A 11 -17.53 4.18 -69.44
CA TRP A 11 -18.82 4.06 -68.76
C TRP A 11 -18.75 2.80 -67.92
N THR A 12 -18.29 2.94 -66.67
CA THR A 12 -18.24 1.84 -65.70
C THR A 12 -19.63 1.54 -65.16
N ARG A 13 -19.92 0.25 -64.91
CA ARG A 13 -21.15 -0.28 -64.29
C ARG A 13 -21.66 0.49 -63.05
N ARG A 14 -20.80 1.23 -62.34
CA ARG A 14 -21.15 2.15 -61.22
C ARG A 14 -22.14 3.25 -61.60
N ASN A 15 -22.12 3.75 -62.84
CA ASN A 15 -23.02 4.84 -63.25
C ASN A 15 -24.40 4.35 -63.72
N PHE A 16 -24.49 3.10 -64.18
CA PHE A 16 -25.78 2.49 -64.52
C PHE A 16 -26.63 2.20 -63.26
N LEU A 17 -25.99 1.84 -62.14
CA LEU A 17 -26.66 1.59 -60.86
C LEU A 17 -27.18 2.86 -60.15
N LYS A 18 -26.67 4.05 -60.48
CA LYS A 18 -27.16 5.31 -59.90
C LYS A 18 -28.38 5.90 -60.64
N ALA A 19 -28.66 5.46 -61.87
CA ALA A 19 -29.74 5.99 -62.70
C ALA A 19 -31.00 5.11 -62.75
N ALA A 20 -30.95 3.88 -62.25
CA ALA A 20 -32.11 3.00 -62.12
C ALA A 20 -32.67 3.08 -60.69
N GLY A 21 -33.92 3.52 -60.57
CA GLY A 21 -34.58 3.88 -59.31
C GLY A 21 -34.40 2.90 -58.14
N ILE A 22 -33.98 3.47 -57.01
CA ILE A 22 -33.78 2.82 -55.70
C ILE A 22 -35.08 2.19 -55.13
N ALA A 23 -36.26 2.47 -55.70
CA ALA A 23 -37.51 1.86 -55.27
C ALA A 23 -37.74 0.43 -55.82
N GLY A 24 -37.07 0.02 -56.90
CA GLY A 24 -37.34 -1.26 -57.59
C GLY A 24 -36.41 -2.43 -57.24
N CYS A 25 -35.16 -2.17 -56.87
CA CYS A 25 -34.17 -3.22 -56.58
C CYS A 25 -34.17 -3.70 -55.12
N ALA A 26 -34.66 -2.87 -54.17
CA ALA A 26 -34.78 -3.26 -52.77
C ALA A 26 -35.83 -4.36 -52.53
N MET A 27 -36.78 -4.55 -53.46
CA MET A 27 -37.80 -5.61 -53.39
C MET A 27 -37.33 -6.96 -53.96
N LEU A 28 -36.25 -7.00 -54.75
CA LEU A 28 -35.79 -8.23 -55.41
C LEU A 28 -34.59 -8.89 -54.72
N PHE A 29 -33.80 -8.14 -53.93
CA PHE A 29 -32.71 -8.69 -53.11
C PHE A 29 -32.58 -7.92 -51.78
N PRO A 30 -33.32 -8.32 -50.73
CA PRO A 30 -33.28 -7.69 -49.40
C PRO A 30 -31.89 -7.66 -48.74
N TRP A 31 -30.94 -8.47 -49.21
CA TRP A 31 -29.58 -8.56 -48.63
C TRP A 31 -28.71 -7.30 -48.85
N LEU A 32 -29.08 -6.41 -49.79
CA LEU A 32 -28.18 -5.34 -50.27
C LEU A 32 -28.26 -4.08 -49.41
N ALA A 33 -29.40 -3.87 -48.73
CA ALA A 33 -29.52 -2.90 -47.64
C ALA A 33 -28.77 -3.39 -46.39
N TYR A 34 -28.68 -4.70 -46.20
CA TYR A 34 -28.04 -5.35 -45.05
C TYR A 34 -26.51 -5.23 -45.03
N ALA A 35 -25.88 -5.32 -46.20
CA ALA A 35 -24.42 -5.22 -46.34
C ALA A 35 -23.88 -3.79 -46.13
N ALA A 36 -24.67 -2.76 -46.42
CA ALA A 36 -24.27 -1.37 -46.16
C ALA A 36 -24.35 -1.04 -44.65
N GLU A 37 -25.29 -1.65 -43.94
CA GLU A 37 -25.47 -1.52 -42.49
C GLU A 37 -24.38 -2.29 -41.71
N SER A 38 -23.87 -3.41 -42.25
CA SER A 38 -22.74 -4.16 -41.65
C SER A 38 -21.38 -3.46 -41.77
N ASP A 39 -21.12 -2.74 -42.87
CA ASP A 39 -19.86 -1.98 -43.04
C ASP A 39 -19.80 -0.78 -42.07
N GLU A 40 -20.94 -0.12 -41.83
CA GLU A 40 -21.06 0.98 -40.88
C GLU A 40 -20.94 0.50 -39.41
N LEU A 41 -21.40 -0.73 -39.12
CA LEU A 41 -21.24 -1.39 -37.82
C LEU A 41 -19.80 -1.85 -37.54
N ASN A 42 -19.08 -2.37 -38.54
CA ASN A 42 -17.66 -2.72 -38.40
C ASN A 42 -16.79 -1.49 -38.16
N ALA A 43 -17.05 -0.37 -38.85
CA ALA A 43 -16.35 0.88 -38.62
C ALA A 43 -16.54 1.41 -37.18
N LYS A 44 -17.75 1.25 -36.62
CA LYS A 44 -18.03 1.52 -35.21
C LYS A 44 -17.30 0.57 -34.27
N ALA A 45 -17.22 -0.73 -34.57
CA ALA A 45 -16.51 -1.70 -33.73
C ALA A 45 -15.00 -1.39 -33.64
N ASP A 46 -14.38 -0.97 -34.75
CA ASP A 46 -12.97 -0.56 -34.78
C ASP A 46 -12.73 0.75 -34.00
N GLU A 47 -13.64 1.72 -34.10
CA GLU A 47 -13.60 2.97 -33.32
C GLU A 47 -13.72 2.70 -31.81
N LEU A 48 -14.57 1.74 -31.42
CA LEU A 48 -14.73 1.32 -30.03
C LEU A 48 -13.51 0.53 -29.51
N ALA A 49 -12.88 -0.30 -30.34
CA ALA A 49 -11.64 -0.98 -29.98
C ALA A 49 -10.47 0.01 -29.80
N ALA A 50 -10.40 1.05 -30.63
CA ALA A 50 -9.42 2.13 -30.48
C ALA A 50 -9.67 2.98 -29.22
N SER A 51 -10.94 3.25 -28.89
CA SER A 51 -11.34 3.92 -27.64
C SER A 51 -10.95 3.10 -26.41
N ALA A 52 -11.24 1.79 -26.40
CA ALA A 52 -10.86 0.88 -25.31
C ALA A 52 -9.33 0.81 -25.12
N ALA A 53 -8.55 0.78 -26.21
CA ALA A 53 -7.09 0.80 -26.15
C ALA A 53 -6.55 2.14 -25.59
N SER A 54 -7.15 3.27 -25.95
CA SER A 54 -6.82 4.59 -25.38
C SER A 54 -7.10 4.64 -23.88
N LYS A 55 -8.25 4.10 -23.44
CA LYS A 55 -8.63 4.03 -22.03
C LYS A 55 -7.74 3.09 -21.22
N GLN A 56 -7.29 1.98 -21.81
CA GLN A 56 -6.30 1.10 -21.19
C GLN A 56 -4.96 1.81 -20.99
N ALA A 57 -4.50 2.60 -21.98
CA ALA A 57 -3.28 3.38 -21.86
C ALA A 57 -3.37 4.48 -20.79
N GLU A 58 -4.53 5.16 -20.67
CA GLU A 58 -4.80 6.12 -19.59
C GLU A 58 -4.73 5.43 -18.20
N ALA A 59 -5.30 4.23 -18.07
CA ALA A 59 -5.23 3.45 -16.83
C ALA A 59 -3.80 3.02 -16.46
N ASP A 60 -3.00 2.60 -17.45
CA ASP A 60 -1.61 2.21 -17.23
C ASP A 60 -0.73 3.42 -16.83
N GLU A 61 -0.97 4.60 -17.42
CA GLU A 61 -0.30 5.84 -17.03
C GLU A 61 -0.64 6.26 -15.59
N MET A 62 -1.92 6.16 -15.21
CA MET A 62 -2.35 6.45 -13.84
C MET A 62 -1.72 5.50 -12.82
N LYS A 63 -1.63 4.20 -13.15
CA LYS A 63 -0.94 3.21 -12.31
C LYS A 63 0.54 3.56 -12.11
N ALA A 64 1.23 3.96 -13.18
CA ALA A 64 2.62 4.39 -13.08
C ALA A 64 2.80 5.64 -12.20
N LYS A 65 1.86 6.59 -12.24
CA LYS A 65 1.86 7.77 -11.34
C LYS A 65 1.64 7.35 -9.88
N LEU A 66 0.72 6.42 -9.62
CA LEU A 66 0.46 5.89 -8.28
C LEU A 66 1.70 5.19 -7.70
N ASP A 67 2.35 4.34 -8.50
CA ASP A 67 3.58 3.63 -8.09
C ASP A 67 4.72 4.63 -7.78
N SER A 68 4.85 5.68 -8.59
CA SER A 68 5.82 6.76 -8.36
C SER A 68 5.53 7.54 -7.08
N LEU A 69 4.26 7.89 -6.81
CA LEU A 69 3.86 8.58 -5.58
C LEU A 69 4.03 7.70 -4.35
N GLN A 70 3.74 6.41 -4.45
CA GLN A 70 3.96 5.45 -3.37
C GLN A 70 5.46 5.32 -3.05
N THR A 71 6.32 5.35 -4.07
CA THR A 71 7.77 5.36 -3.89
C THR A 71 8.22 6.63 -3.17
N GLN A 72 7.75 7.81 -3.61
CA GLN A 72 8.06 9.09 -2.96
C GLN A 72 7.58 9.13 -1.50
N TYR A 73 6.41 8.58 -1.21
CA TYR A 73 5.89 8.45 0.16
C TYR A 73 6.81 7.57 1.03
N ASN A 74 7.21 6.41 0.53
CA ASN A 74 8.08 5.49 1.26
C ASN A 74 9.47 6.12 1.52
N GLU A 75 10.05 6.80 0.53
CA GLU A 75 11.32 7.50 0.68
C GLU A 75 11.23 8.66 1.70
N ALA A 76 10.13 9.42 1.69
CA ALA A 76 9.88 10.47 2.68
C ALA A 76 9.72 9.89 4.09
N LEU A 77 9.03 8.75 4.23
CA LEU A 77 8.88 8.04 5.50
C LEU A 77 10.21 7.53 6.04
N GLU A 78 11.06 6.97 5.19
CA GLU A 78 12.40 6.51 5.57
C GLU A 78 13.28 7.70 6.03
N ARG A 79 13.23 8.82 5.31
CA ARG A 79 13.91 10.07 5.71
C ARG A 79 13.42 10.60 7.05
N TYR A 80 12.10 10.58 7.28
CA TYR A 80 11.51 10.96 8.55
C TYR A 80 12.01 10.08 9.70
N ASN A 81 11.93 8.76 9.55
CA ASN A 81 12.35 7.81 10.58
C ASN A 81 13.86 7.95 10.87
N THR A 82 14.68 8.06 9.82
CA THR A 82 16.14 8.21 9.97
C THR A 82 16.50 9.50 10.73
N ALA A 83 15.86 10.63 10.39
CA ALA A 83 16.08 11.89 11.08
C ALA A 83 15.58 11.83 12.54
N ASN A 84 14.45 11.16 12.80
CA ASN A 84 13.94 11.00 14.16
C ASN A 84 14.86 10.10 15.01
N ASP A 85 15.35 8.98 14.47
CA ASP A 85 16.30 8.09 15.14
C ASP A 85 17.62 8.82 15.43
N ALA A 86 18.10 9.64 14.49
CA ALA A 86 19.30 10.47 14.69
C ALA A 86 19.09 11.54 15.76
N HIS A 87 17.91 12.16 15.81
CA HIS A 87 17.52 13.09 16.86
C HIS A 87 17.51 12.42 18.25
N GLU A 88 16.87 11.25 18.37
CA GLU A 88 16.83 10.49 19.62
C GLU A 88 18.22 10.05 20.08
N ALA A 89 19.08 9.61 19.15
CA ALA A 89 20.46 9.27 19.45
C ALA A 89 21.27 10.48 19.94
N ALA A 90 21.07 11.66 19.34
CA ALA A 90 21.70 12.89 19.78
C ALA A 90 21.23 13.31 21.18
N VAL A 91 19.93 13.20 21.48
CA VAL A 91 19.38 13.47 22.83
C VAL A 91 19.96 12.50 23.86
N ALA A 92 20.04 11.19 23.55
CA ALA A 92 20.66 10.22 24.44
C ALA A 92 22.15 10.53 24.69
N ALA A 93 22.88 11.01 23.68
CA ALA A 93 24.26 11.45 23.82
C ALA A 93 24.38 12.73 24.69
N MET A 94 23.40 13.64 24.60
CA MET A 94 23.32 14.80 25.51
C MET A 94 23.11 14.37 26.96
N ASP A 95 22.21 13.42 27.22
CA ASP A 95 21.98 12.90 28.58
C ASP A 95 23.24 12.24 29.16
N ALA A 96 23.95 11.45 28.35
CA ALA A 96 25.21 10.84 28.75
C ALA A 96 26.31 11.90 29.02
N ALA A 97 26.38 12.95 28.20
CA ALA A 97 27.30 14.06 28.43
C ALA A 97 26.93 14.84 29.71
N GLN A 98 25.64 15.03 30.00
CA GLN A 98 25.18 15.69 31.22
C GLN A 98 25.54 14.88 32.47
N GLN A 99 25.40 13.56 32.44
CA GLN A 99 25.85 12.70 33.55
C GLN A 99 27.35 12.86 33.83
N ARG A 100 28.18 12.89 32.77
CA ARG A 100 29.63 13.12 32.90
C ARG A 100 29.94 14.50 33.48
N ILE A 101 29.19 15.53 33.10
CA ILE A 101 29.31 16.88 33.67
C ILE A 101 29.01 16.83 35.18
N ASP A 102 27.90 16.21 35.57
CA ASP A 102 27.48 16.14 36.97
C ASP A 102 28.48 15.37 37.84
N GLU A 103 28.98 14.22 37.35
CA GLU A 103 30.01 13.42 38.00
C GLU A 103 31.32 14.21 38.16
N ALA A 104 31.78 14.86 37.08
CA ALA A 104 32.99 15.66 37.11
C ALA A 104 32.86 16.86 38.07
N GLN A 105 31.70 17.53 38.10
CA GLN A 105 31.43 18.62 39.04
C GLN A 105 31.45 18.14 40.50
N SER A 106 30.85 16.99 40.79
CA SER A 106 30.89 16.38 42.13
C SER A 106 32.33 16.06 42.56
N LEU A 107 33.14 15.52 41.65
CA LEU A 107 34.54 15.23 41.90
C LEU A 107 35.38 16.50 42.11
N ILE A 108 35.13 17.55 41.32
CA ILE A 108 35.77 18.86 41.48
C ILE A 108 35.45 19.44 42.87
N GLU A 109 34.19 19.37 43.29
CA GLU A 109 33.77 19.88 44.60
C GLU A 109 34.42 19.08 45.75
N SER A 110 34.38 17.75 45.66
CA SER A 110 34.98 16.86 46.66
C SER A 110 36.49 17.09 46.81
N THR A 111 37.23 17.09 45.70
CA THR A 111 38.69 17.31 45.71
C THR A 111 39.04 18.73 46.17
N ARG A 112 38.28 19.76 45.76
CA ARG A 112 38.47 21.14 46.24
C ARG A 112 38.24 21.26 47.74
N ASN A 113 37.23 20.58 48.30
CA ASN A 113 36.96 20.58 49.72
C ASN A 113 38.07 19.89 50.54
N GLN A 114 38.64 18.80 50.03
CA GLN A 114 39.78 18.13 50.66
C GLN A 114 41.03 19.02 50.65
N LEU A 115 41.36 19.61 49.49
CA LEU A 115 42.48 20.54 49.36
C LEU A 115 42.29 21.80 50.23
N ALA A 116 41.06 22.31 50.35
CA ALA A 116 40.76 23.45 51.21
C ALA A 116 40.95 23.13 52.70
N LYS A 117 40.52 21.94 53.15
CA LYS A 117 40.78 21.46 54.53
C LYS A 117 42.28 21.36 54.79
N ARG A 118 43.03 20.77 53.85
CA ARG A 118 44.48 20.64 53.93
C ARG A 118 45.18 22.01 54.02
N ALA A 119 44.81 22.94 53.13
CA ALA A 119 45.36 24.30 53.11
C ALA A 119 45.05 25.07 54.41
N ASN A 120 43.85 24.91 54.95
CA ASN A 120 43.46 25.54 56.23
C ASN A 120 44.25 24.97 57.41
N SER A 121 44.44 23.65 57.49
CA SER A 121 45.31 23.04 58.51
C SER A 121 46.75 23.57 58.42
N ILE A 122 47.34 23.61 57.21
CA ILE A 122 48.69 24.17 57.00
C ILE A 122 48.77 25.63 57.46
N TYR A 123 47.72 26.43 57.20
CA TYR A 123 47.66 27.83 57.61
C TYR A 123 47.53 28.02 59.12
N ARG A 124 46.67 27.24 59.80
CA ARG A 124 46.38 27.37 61.24
C ARG A 124 47.46 26.76 62.13
N GLU A 125 48.01 25.62 61.74
CA GLU A 125 49.02 24.88 62.49
C GLU A 125 50.44 25.30 62.10
N GLY A 126 50.59 25.99 60.96
CA GLY A 126 51.87 26.44 60.41
C GLY A 126 52.62 25.30 59.70
N SER A 127 53.26 25.60 58.56
CA SER A 127 54.12 24.63 57.85
C SER A 127 55.32 24.16 58.69
N MET A 128 55.67 24.90 59.75
CA MET A 128 56.70 24.55 60.73
C MET A 128 56.38 23.26 61.48
N SER A 129 55.11 22.94 61.76
CA SER A 129 54.72 21.73 62.50
C SER A 129 55.22 20.44 61.83
N MET A 130 55.20 20.38 60.50
CA MET A 130 55.65 19.19 59.75
C MET A 130 57.19 19.05 59.74
N ILE A 131 57.90 20.19 59.71
CA ILE A 131 59.35 20.25 59.83
C ILE A 131 59.76 19.92 61.28
N ASP A 132 59.05 20.43 62.27
CA ASP A 132 59.27 20.17 63.70
C ASP A 132 59.02 18.70 64.07
N VAL A 133 58.05 18.03 63.44
CA VAL A 133 57.80 16.58 63.62
C VAL A 133 58.94 15.73 63.04
N ILE A 134 59.52 16.14 61.91
CA ILE A 134 60.68 15.46 61.32
C ILE A 134 61.95 15.71 62.14
N PHE A 135 62.23 16.97 62.52
CA PHE A 135 63.46 17.32 63.26
C PHE A 135 63.36 17.09 64.78
N GLY A 136 62.16 16.90 65.32
CA GLY A 136 61.90 16.56 66.71
C GLY A 136 61.86 15.06 67.01
N SER A 137 62.13 14.20 66.01
CA SER A 137 62.23 12.75 66.19
C SER A 137 63.36 12.36 67.15
N GLN A 138 63.11 11.48 68.11
CA GLN A 138 64.10 11.08 69.12
C GLN A 138 64.99 9.91 68.68
N SER A 139 64.63 9.21 67.60
CA SER A 139 65.37 8.09 67.03
C SER A 139 65.41 8.13 65.50
N PHE A 140 66.34 7.40 64.90
CA PHE A 140 66.43 7.27 63.44
C PHE A 140 65.20 6.56 62.85
N ASP A 141 64.64 5.57 63.56
CA ASP A 141 63.43 4.86 63.12
C ASP A 141 62.20 5.78 63.11
N ASP A 142 62.06 6.66 64.12
CA ASP A 142 61.01 7.68 64.16
C ASP A 142 61.16 8.72 63.04
N PHE A 143 62.41 9.14 62.77
CA PHE A 143 62.72 10.06 61.67
C PHE A 143 62.27 9.48 60.32
N VAL A 144 62.65 8.24 60.01
CA VAL A 144 62.30 7.58 58.74
C VAL A 144 60.78 7.40 58.62
N THR A 145 60.10 7.03 59.71
CA THR A 145 58.64 6.87 59.73
C THR A 145 57.91 8.20 59.49
N ASN A 146 58.38 9.28 60.12
CA ASN A 146 57.82 10.61 59.91
C ASN A 146 58.10 11.13 58.49
N TRP A 147 59.29 10.86 57.95
CA TRP A 147 59.65 11.20 56.58
C TRP A 147 58.75 10.49 55.55
N ASP A 148 58.58 9.17 55.66
CA ASP A 148 57.66 8.39 54.81
C ASP A 148 56.23 8.94 54.88
N SER A 149 55.77 9.29 56.09
CA SER A 149 54.44 9.88 56.28
C SER A 149 54.29 11.22 55.56
N VAL A 150 55.29 12.10 55.64
CA VAL A 150 55.30 13.39 54.94
C VAL A 150 55.31 13.21 53.42
N GLU A 151 56.13 12.29 52.92
CA GLU A 151 56.20 11.95 51.51
C GLU A 151 54.85 11.44 50.98
N ARG A 152 54.23 10.50 51.69
CA ARG A 152 52.90 9.95 51.34
C ARG A 152 51.82 11.03 51.33
N ILE A 153 51.84 11.96 52.29
CA ILE A 153 50.89 13.08 52.32
C ILE A 153 51.11 14.02 51.13
N SER A 154 52.37 14.34 50.80
CA SER A 154 52.68 15.19 49.64
C SER A 154 52.26 14.53 48.32
N GLN A 155 52.46 13.22 48.18
CA GLN A 155 52.00 12.46 47.02
C GLN A 155 50.47 12.46 46.92
N GLN A 156 49.76 12.33 48.04
CA GLN A 156 48.31 12.41 48.09
C GLN A 156 47.79 13.81 47.70
N ASP A 157 48.40 14.88 48.21
CA ASP A 157 48.03 16.26 47.87
C ASP A 157 48.25 16.53 46.36
N ALA A 158 49.37 16.05 45.80
CA ALA A 158 49.64 16.12 44.37
C ALA A 158 48.61 15.33 43.54
N ALA A 159 48.22 14.13 44.01
CA ALA A 159 47.21 13.32 43.37
C ALA A 159 45.82 13.99 43.38
N LEU A 160 45.42 14.63 44.48
CA LEU A 160 44.17 15.38 44.57
C LEU A 160 44.15 16.59 43.62
N VAL A 161 45.27 17.31 43.50
CA VAL A 161 45.40 18.41 42.52
C VAL A 161 45.28 17.88 41.10
N GLN A 162 45.92 16.74 40.80
CA GLN A 162 45.85 16.13 39.47
C GLN A 162 44.42 15.67 39.15
N GLN A 163 43.76 14.97 40.09
CA GLN A 163 42.35 14.58 39.95
C GLN A 163 41.43 15.78 39.72
N ASN A 164 41.66 16.91 40.40
CA ASN A 164 40.86 18.13 40.17
C ASN A 164 41.08 18.70 38.76
N LYS A 165 42.31 18.66 38.25
CA LYS A 165 42.63 19.10 36.89
C LYS A 165 41.99 18.19 35.84
N ASP A 166 42.10 16.88 36.04
CA ASP A 166 41.55 15.89 35.12
C ASP A 166 40.01 15.98 35.09
N ALA A 167 39.37 16.13 36.26
CA ALA A 167 37.93 16.32 36.36
C ALA A 167 37.47 17.63 35.69
N LYS A 168 38.25 18.71 35.76
CA LYS A 168 37.94 19.95 35.02
C LYS A 168 38.05 19.76 33.51
N ALA A 169 39.10 19.10 33.04
CA ALA A 169 39.26 18.81 31.63
C ALA A 169 38.13 17.91 31.11
N GLU A 170 37.70 16.93 31.91
CA GLU A 170 36.57 16.06 31.60
C GLU A 170 35.25 16.84 31.53
N ALA A 171 34.99 17.74 32.49
CA ALA A 171 33.79 18.59 32.47
C ALA A 171 33.76 19.51 31.23
N GLU A 172 34.90 20.11 30.87
CA GLU A 172 35.01 20.96 29.67
C GLU A 172 34.77 20.15 28.39
N ALA A 173 35.35 18.94 28.28
CA ALA A 173 35.14 18.05 27.16
C ALA A 173 33.67 17.58 27.05
N ALA A 174 33.05 17.23 28.18
CA ALA A 174 31.65 16.81 28.21
C ALA A 174 30.70 17.97 27.86
N HIS A 175 30.97 19.21 28.31
CA HIS A 175 30.23 20.40 27.89
C HIS A 175 30.35 20.68 26.38
N ALA A 176 31.54 20.51 25.81
CA ALA A 176 31.75 20.68 24.37
C ALA A 176 30.96 19.63 23.57
N GLU A 177 30.95 18.38 24.03
CA GLU A 177 30.16 17.31 23.41
C GLU A 177 28.66 17.57 23.53
N TYR A 178 28.17 17.98 24.71
CA TYR A 178 26.77 18.35 24.92
C TYR A 178 26.33 19.45 23.93
N SER A 179 27.10 20.54 23.81
CA SER A 179 26.77 21.65 22.90
C SER A 179 26.83 21.24 21.42
N LYS A 180 27.68 20.28 21.08
CA LYS A 180 27.72 19.70 19.73
C LYS A 180 26.47 18.87 19.47
N GLN A 181 26.11 17.97 20.38
CA GLN A 181 24.94 17.11 20.25
C GLN A 181 23.62 17.91 20.28
N GLU A 182 23.56 19.01 21.02
CA GLU A 182 22.42 19.94 21.00
C GLU A 182 22.16 20.51 19.59
N LYS A 183 23.22 20.87 18.86
CA LYS A 183 23.10 21.34 17.47
C LYS A 183 22.65 20.22 16.53
N VAL A 184 23.21 19.02 16.68
CA VAL A 184 22.81 17.85 15.90
C VAL A 184 21.34 17.52 16.15
N ALA A 185 20.91 17.47 17.41
CA ALA A 185 19.52 17.23 17.77
C ALA A 185 18.58 18.30 17.16
N ALA A 186 18.95 19.58 17.21
CA ALA A 186 18.14 20.64 16.62
C ALA A 186 18.05 20.54 15.09
N GLU A 187 19.16 20.20 14.42
CA GLU A 187 19.22 20.00 12.97
C GLU A 187 18.38 18.79 12.54
N GLU A 188 18.54 17.65 13.20
CA GLU A 188 17.78 16.44 12.90
C GLU A 188 16.29 16.59 13.20
N LEU A 189 15.91 17.36 14.23
CA LEU A 189 14.51 17.71 14.48
C LEU A 189 13.93 18.57 13.35
N ALA A 190 14.72 19.48 12.77
CA ALA A 190 14.30 20.27 11.62
C ALA A 190 14.16 19.39 10.37
N ASN A 191 15.10 18.47 10.14
CA ASN A 191 15.05 17.48 9.06
C ASN A 191 13.82 16.58 9.19
N ALA A 192 13.53 16.08 10.39
CA ALA A 192 12.35 15.26 10.66
C ALA A 192 11.05 16.04 10.40
N LYS A 193 10.97 17.31 10.80
CA LYS A 193 9.80 18.16 10.49
C LYS A 193 9.62 18.36 8.98
N ALA A 194 10.70 18.67 8.26
CA ALA A 194 10.65 18.82 6.81
C ALA A 194 10.22 17.52 6.11
N ALA A 195 10.80 16.39 6.50
CA ALA A 195 10.43 15.07 5.96
C ALA A 195 8.97 14.71 6.27
N LYS A 196 8.46 15.12 7.44
CA LYS A 196 7.04 14.95 7.79
C LYS A 196 6.12 15.79 6.90
N GLU A 197 6.47 17.05 6.63
CA GLU A 197 5.69 17.91 5.72
C GLU A 197 5.68 17.34 4.29
N GLU A 198 6.81 16.79 3.83
CA GLU A 198 6.88 16.07 2.55
C GLU A 198 5.99 14.82 2.55
N LEU A 199 5.98 14.06 3.64
CA LEU A 199 5.13 12.87 3.79
C LEU A 199 3.64 13.23 3.75
N GLU A 200 3.23 14.28 4.45
CA GLU A 200 1.85 14.80 4.42
C GLU A 200 1.47 15.28 3.01
N THR A 201 2.40 15.93 2.30
CA THR A 201 2.20 16.35 0.90
C THR A 201 2.06 15.16 -0.04
N ALA A 202 2.93 14.15 0.11
CA ALA A 202 2.87 12.92 -0.69
C ALA A 202 1.57 12.15 -0.41
N GLN A 203 1.13 12.07 0.85
CA GLN A 203 -0.15 11.46 1.22
C GLN A 203 -1.34 12.21 0.61
N ALA A 204 -1.34 13.55 0.66
CA ALA A 204 -2.38 14.36 0.05
C ALA A 204 -2.41 14.19 -1.48
N ALA A 205 -1.23 14.12 -2.13
CA ALA A 205 -1.13 13.86 -3.56
C ALA A 205 -1.64 12.45 -3.94
N LEU A 206 -1.33 11.44 -3.11
CA LEU A 206 -1.81 10.07 -3.29
C LEU A 206 -3.33 10.00 -3.14
N GLN A 207 -3.89 10.65 -2.11
CA GLN A 207 -5.34 10.72 -1.90
C GLN A 207 -6.04 11.41 -3.07
N LYS A 208 -5.51 12.56 -3.50
CA LYS A 208 -6.06 13.28 -4.65
C LYS A 208 -6.04 12.42 -5.92
N GLN A 209 -4.93 11.71 -6.18
CA GLN A 209 -4.86 10.78 -7.31
C GLN A 209 -5.85 9.63 -7.19
N TYR A 210 -6.10 9.13 -5.99
CA TYR A 210 -7.14 8.13 -5.74
C TYR A 210 -8.54 8.65 -6.02
N ASP A 211 -8.84 9.89 -5.59
CA ASP A 211 -10.14 10.53 -5.81
C ASP A 211 -10.36 10.83 -7.31
N ASP A 212 -9.34 11.37 -7.99
CA ASP A 212 -9.33 11.62 -9.44
C ASP A 212 -9.51 10.29 -10.19
N MET A 213 -8.77 9.23 -9.80
CA MET A 213 -8.87 7.90 -10.39
C MET A 213 -10.24 7.26 -10.18
N ASN A 214 -10.86 7.41 -9.01
CA ASN A 214 -12.20 6.87 -8.77
C ASN A 214 -13.27 7.59 -9.61
N SER A 215 -13.12 8.89 -9.80
CA SER A 215 -13.94 9.68 -10.72
C SER A 215 -13.77 9.21 -12.17
N ASP A 216 -12.53 9.10 -12.65
CA ASP A 216 -12.22 8.73 -14.03
C ASP A 216 -12.57 7.27 -14.35
N ILE A 217 -12.28 6.33 -13.43
CA ILE A 217 -12.68 4.92 -13.58
C ILE A 217 -14.20 4.78 -13.62
N SER A 218 -14.94 5.52 -12.80
CA SER A 218 -16.41 5.47 -12.83
C SER A 218 -16.98 6.01 -14.15
N ALA A 219 -16.38 7.06 -14.70
CA ALA A 219 -16.76 7.61 -16.00
C ALA A 219 -16.40 6.66 -17.16
N ILE A 220 -15.21 6.05 -17.12
CA ILE A 220 -14.75 5.08 -18.11
C ILE A 220 -15.58 3.80 -18.06
N LEU A 221 -15.92 3.28 -16.87
CA LEU A 221 -16.79 2.10 -16.73
C LEU A 221 -18.21 2.38 -17.22
N ALA A 222 -18.76 3.56 -16.93
CA ALA A 222 -20.07 3.97 -17.43
C ALA A 222 -20.07 4.09 -18.96
N GLU A 223 -19.03 4.69 -19.54
CA GLU A 223 -18.87 4.83 -20.99
C GLU A 223 -18.63 3.48 -21.68
N ALA A 224 -17.82 2.60 -21.08
CA ALA A 224 -17.58 1.24 -21.56
C ALA A 224 -18.84 0.37 -21.50
N GLU A 225 -19.65 0.49 -20.45
CA GLU A 225 -20.91 -0.25 -20.33
C GLU A 225 -21.97 0.28 -21.31
N GLN A 226 -22.09 1.61 -21.46
CA GLN A 226 -22.93 2.24 -22.48
C GLN A 226 -22.55 1.74 -23.89
N THR A 227 -21.24 1.68 -24.14
CA THR A 227 -20.65 1.18 -25.38
C THR A 227 -20.97 -0.30 -25.60
N ARG A 228 -20.77 -1.15 -24.57
CA ARG A 228 -21.06 -2.59 -24.60
C ARG A 228 -22.54 -2.85 -24.87
N MET A 229 -23.43 -2.14 -24.21
CA MET A 229 -24.87 -2.21 -24.46
C MET A 229 -25.22 -1.84 -25.91
N SER A 230 -24.60 -0.77 -26.45
CA SER A 230 -24.82 -0.36 -27.83
C SER A 230 -24.26 -1.36 -28.85
N ALA A 231 -23.13 -2.00 -28.54
CA ALA A 231 -22.51 -3.02 -29.37
C ALA A 231 -23.30 -4.34 -29.34
N GLU A 232 -23.83 -4.75 -28.18
CA GLU A 232 -24.71 -5.90 -28.04
C GLU A 232 -26.06 -5.67 -28.75
N GLU A 233 -26.65 -4.48 -28.66
CA GLU A 233 -27.86 -4.13 -29.42
C GLU A 233 -27.60 -4.14 -30.93
N ALA A 234 -26.46 -3.61 -31.37
CA ALA A 234 -26.05 -3.63 -32.77
C ALA A 234 -25.86 -5.05 -33.29
N LYS A 235 -25.15 -5.89 -32.54
CA LYS A 235 -24.91 -7.29 -32.89
C LYS A 235 -26.20 -8.11 -32.88
N LYS A 236 -27.12 -7.83 -31.95
CA LYS A 236 -28.45 -8.44 -31.92
C LYS A 236 -29.30 -8.03 -33.12
N LYS A 237 -29.26 -6.76 -33.53
CA LYS A 237 -29.91 -6.31 -34.77
C LYS A 237 -29.31 -6.98 -36.00
N GLU A 238 -27.98 -7.12 -36.04
CA GLU A 238 -27.28 -7.83 -37.12
C GLU A 238 -27.70 -9.31 -37.19
N GLU A 239 -27.73 -10.02 -36.06
CA GLU A 239 -28.21 -11.39 -35.96
C GLU A 239 -29.70 -11.53 -36.32
N GLU A 240 -30.54 -10.60 -35.87
CA GLU A 240 -31.99 -10.62 -36.12
C GLU A 240 -32.32 -10.53 -37.61
N ALA A 241 -31.62 -9.67 -38.35
CA ALA A 241 -31.91 -9.54 -39.77
C ALA A 241 -30.98 -10.35 -40.69
N ALA A 242 -29.89 -10.92 -40.18
CA ALA A 242 -29.27 -12.12 -40.76
C ALA A 242 -30.21 -13.33 -40.65
N ALA A 243 -30.87 -13.50 -39.50
CA ALA A 243 -31.91 -14.50 -39.31
C ALA A 243 -33.17 -14.20 -40.14
N ALA A 244 -33.55 -12.93 -40.35
CA ALA A 244 -34.64 -12.57 -41.26
C ALA A 244 -34.28 -12.88 -42.73
N ALA A 245 -33.04 -12.62 -43.14
CA ALA A 245 -32.54 -13.00 -44.46
C ALA A 245 -32.53 -14.54 -44.63
N GLN A 246 -32.09 -15.28 -43.62
CA GLN A 246 -32.14 -16.75 -43.62
C GLN A 246 -33.59 -17.28 -43.61
N ARG A 247 -34.52 -16.68 -42.85
CA ARG A 247 -35.95 -17.04 -42.85
C ARG A 247 -36.62 -16.75 -44.18
N ALA A 248 -36.26 -15.67 -44.88
CA ALA A 248 -36.74 -15.39 -46.23
C ALA A 248 -36.24 -16.45 -47.23
N ILE A 249 -35.04 -16.98 -47.04
CA ILE A 249 -34.50 -18.11 -47.81
C ILE A 249 -35.20 -19.43 -47.43
N GLN A 250 -35.47 -19.68 -46.14
CA GLN A 250 -36.18 -20.87 -45.64
C GLN A 250 -37.68 -20.91 -45.99
N GLN A 251 -38.35 -19.76 -46.09
CA GLN A 251 -39.75 -19.68 -46.54
C GLN A 251 -39.94 -20.13 -48.00
N SER A 252 -38.87 -20.15 -48.80
CA SER A 252 -38.89 -20.74 -50.15
C SER A 252 -38.75 -22.28 -50.16
N SER A 253 -38.49 -22.90 -49.00
CA SER A 253 -38.23 -24.33 -48.82
C SER A 253 -38.99 -24.92 -47.62
N SER A 254 -40.33 -24.90 -47.73
CA SER A 254 -41.32 -25.80 -47.10
C SER A 254 -41.12 -26.31 -45.64
N SER A 255 -42.05 -25.89 -44.78
CA SER A 255 -42.85 -26.67 -43.79
C SER A 255 -42.20 -27.76 -42.91
N SER A 256 -42.14 -27.55 -41.57
CA SER A 256 -42.68 -28.44 -40.50
C SER A 256 -42.13 -28.15 -39.08
N SER A 257 -42.97 -28.40 -38.08
CA SER A 257 -42.72 -28.71 -36.64
C SER A 257 -42.13 -27.69 -35.64
N SER A 258 -43.03 -27.19 -34.77
CA SER A 258 -43.06 -27.21 -33.28
C SER A 258 -41.82 -27.06 -32.37
N LEU A 259 -41.95 -26.04 -31.50
CA LEU A 259 -41.94 -26.04 -30.01
C LEU A 259 -40.63 -26.06 -29.17
N ASN A 260 -40.66 -25.15 -28.16
CA ASN A 260 -40.02 -25.19 -26.82
C ASN A 260 -38.49 -25.04 -26.72
N GLY A 261 -37.90 -24.31 -25.77
CA GLY A 261 -38.42 -23.53 -24.65
C GLY A 261 -37.27 -23.05 -23.73
N SER A 262 -37.47 -21.86 -23.16
CA SER A 262 -37.13 -21.38 -21.81
C SER A 262 -35.72 -21.56 -21.19
N SER A 263 -35.12 -20.39 -20.90
CA SER A 263 -34.00 -20.13 -19.99
C SER A 263 -34.41 -20.24 -18.51
N ALA A 264 -33.57 -20.90 -17.70
CA ALA A 264 -33.76 -21.09 -16.26
C ALA A 264 -32.94 -20.07 -15.45
N SER A 265 -33.65 -19.38 -14.56
CA SER A 265 -33.15 -18.49 -13.51
C SER A 265 -32.68 -19.33 -12.31
N TYR A 266 -31.55 -18.98 -11.70
CA TYR A 266 -31.01 -19.69 -10.54
C TYR A 266 -31.24 -18.90 -9.24
N SER A 267 -31.81 -19.59 -8.25
CA SER A 267 -32.20 -19.10 -6.93
C SER A 267 -31.65 -20.07 -5.87
N GLY A 268 -31.01 -19.52 -4.83
CA GLY A 268 -30.92 -20.06 -3.46
C GLY A 268 -29.97 -21.22 -3.17
N SER A 269 -28.89 -20.95 -2.41
CA SER A 269 -28.00 -21.89 -1.70
C SER A 269 -27.33 -22.98 -2.55
N VAL A 270 -26.07 -22.74 -2.96
CA VAL A 270 -25.28 -23.68 -3.77
C VAL A 270 -24.65 -24.76 -2.88
N SER A 271 -25.00 -26.03 -3.10
CA SER A 271 -24.33 -27.15 -2.41
C SER A 271 -22.83 -27.16 -2.75
N GLY A 272 -21.96 -27.18 -1.74
CA GLY A 272 -20.50 -27.36 -1.91
C GLY A 272 -19.62 -26.19 -1.49
N TRP A 273 -20.17 -25.07 -1.02
CA TRP A 273 -19.38 -23.98 -0.45
C TRP A 273 -19.18 -24.16 1.06
N VAL A 274 -17.96 -23.90 1.52
CA VAL A 274 -17.55 -23.97 2.92
C VAL A 274 -17.57 -22.57 3.54
N ASN A 275 -18.10 -22.44 4.75
CA ASN A 275 -18.04 -21.18 5.50
C ASN A 275 -16.56 -20.86 5.81
N PRO A 276 -16.04 -19.69 5.38
CA PRO A 276 -14.63 -19.33 5.56
C PRO A 276 -14.24 -19.06 7.01
N ALA A 277 -15.22 -18.91 7.90
CA ALA A 277 -15.06 -18.62 9.32
C ALA A 277 -16.15 -19.34 10.15
N PRO A 278 -16.05 -20.68 10.33
CA PRO A 278 -17.10 -21.45 11.00
C PRO A 278 -17.36 -21.00 12.44
N GLY A 279 -18.62 -20.76 12.80
CA GLY A 279 -19.04 -20.40 14.16
C GLY A 279 -18.80 -18.95 14.55
N LYS A 280 -18.71 -18.06 13.56
CA LYS A 280 -18.44 -16.62 13.72
C LYS A 280 -19.63 -15.84 13.24
N TYR A 281 -19.93 -14.72 13.88
CA TYR A 281 -21.09 -13.91 13.50
C TYR A 281 -20.65 -12.69 12.69
N VAL A 282 -21.57 -12.19 11.87
CA VAL A 282 -21.39 -10.96 11.10
C VAL A 282 -21.41 -9.77 12.04
N THR A 283 -20.32 -9.02 12.10
CA THR A 283 -20.20 -7.75 12.83
C THR A 283 -20.62 -6.56 11.96
N SER A 284 -20.42 -6.67 10.63
CA SER A 284 -20.79 -5.65 9.64
C SER A 284 -21.28 -6.32 8.36
N GLY A 285 -22.51 -5.99 7.94
CA GLY A 285 -23.14 -6.59 6.77
C GLY A 285 -22.75 -5.92 5.45
N PHE A 286 -23.04 -6.59 4.33
CA PHE A 286 -22.91 -6.05 2.98
C PHE A 286 -23.90 -4.90 2.76
N GLY A 287 -23.46 -3.86 2.05
CA GLY A 287 -24.29 -2.74 1.64
C GLY A 287 -23.90 -1.40 2.28
N TRP A 288 -24.78 -0.40 2.10
CA TRP A 288 -24.52 0.96 2.55
C TRP A 288 -24.45 1.06 4.08
N ARG A 289 -23.42 1.73 4.60
CA ARG A 289 -23.20 1.96 6.04
C ARG A 289 -23.30 3.46 6.36
N PRO A 290 -24.49 3.96 6.74
CA PRO A 290 -24.72 5.38 6.98
C PRO A 290 -23.82 6.01 8.05
N SER A 291 -23.34 5.22 9.02
CA SER A 291 -22.49 5.67 10.12
C SER A 291 -21.05 6.01 9.71
N ILE A 292 -20.60 5.51 8.55
CA ILE A 292 -19.23 5.70 8.03
C ILE A 292 -19.22 6.23 6.59
N GLY A 293 -20.40 6.36 5.95
CA GLY A 293 -20.54 6.97 4.62
C GLY A 293 -19.99 6.11 3.48
N ASP A 294 -19.92 4.80 3.68
CA ASP A 294 -19.23 3.85 2.77
C ASP A 294 -20.15 2.67 2.38
N PHE A 295 -19.93 2.11 1.19
CA PHE A 295 -20.63 0.90 0.72
C PHE A 295 -19.77 -0.33 0.97
N HIS A 296 -20.23 -1.19 1.88
CA HIS A 296 -19.52 -2.40 2.22
C HIS A 296 -19.68 -3.48 1.14
N GLN A 297 -18.59 -3.82 0.46
CA GLN A 297 -18.57 -4.81 -0.62
C GLN A 297 -18.50 -6.27 -0.14
N GLY A 298 -18.42 -6.49 1.17
CA GLY A 298 -18.33 -7.82 1.77
C GLY A 298 -19.10 -7.92 3.07
N VAL A 299 -18.71 -8.87 3.91
CA VAL A 299 -19.13 -8.99 5.30
C VAL A 299 -17.91 -9.02 6.20
N ASP A 300 -18.01 -8.37 7.35
CA ASP A 300 -16.99 -8.44 8.38
C ASP A 300 -17.46 -9.46 9.41
N LEU A 301 -16.57 -10.42 9.72
CA LEU A 301 -16.84 -11.53 10.62
C LEU A 301 -15.98 -11.37 11.87
N SER A 302 -16.50 -11.79 13.02
CA SER A 302 -15.87 -11.64 14.34
C SER A 302 -14.55 -12.41 14.56
N ASN A 303 -13.83 -12.79 13.50
CA ASN A 303 -12.60 -13.58 13.55
C ASN A 303 -11.42 -12.72 14.02
N SER A 304 -10.86 -13.01 15.19
CA SER A 304 -9.74 -12.26 15.75
C SER A 304 -8.51 -13.14 15.89
N TYR A 305 -7.57 -13.03 14.93
CA TYR A 305 -6.37 -13.87 14.87
C TYR A 305 -6.67 -15.38 14.82
N GLU A 306 -7.68 -15.75 14.04
CA GLU A 306 -8.18 -17.12 13.93
C GLU A 306 -8.02 -17.68 12.50
N PRO A 307 -8.02 -19.02 12.33
CA PRO A 307 -7.96 -19.65 11.01
C PRO A 307 -9.04 -19.16 10.04
N VAL A 308 -8.63 -18.95 8.78
CA VAL A 308 -9.51 -18.59 7.65
C VAL A 308 -9.42 -19.68 6.60
N TYR A 309 -10.58 -20.12 6.11
CA TYR A 309 -10.72 -21.28 5.23
C TYR A 309 -11.20 -20.90 3.84
N CYS A 310 -10.73 -21.62 2.82
CA CYS A 310 -11.15 -21.43 1.44
C CYS A 310 -12.61 -21.86 1.24
N MET A 311 -13.41 -21.00 0.61
CA MET A 311 -14.82 -21.23 0.35
C MET A 311 -15.07 -22.44 -0.56
N ALA A 312 -14.29 -22.58 -1.62
CA ALA A 312 -14.45 -23.60 -2.65
C ALA A 312 -13.08 -23.94 -3.27
N ASP A 313 -13.02 -25.01 -4.06
CA ASP A 313 -11.81 -25.33 -4.83
C ASP A 313 -11.46 -24.18 -5.78
N GLY A 314 -10.16 -23.88 -5.94
CA GLY A 314 -9.74 -22.78 -6.80
C GLY A 314 -8.24 -22.59 -6.88
N THR A 315 -7.83 -21.48 -7.50
CA THR A 315 -6.44 -21.06 -7.65
C THR A 315 -6.23 -19.72 -6.97
N VAL A 316 -5.21 -19.62 -6.12
CA VAL A 316 -4.85 -18.37 -5.45
C VAL A 316 -4.37 -17.34 -6.47
N THR A 317 -5.03 -16.19 -6.55
CA THR A 317 -4.68 -15.09 -7.46
C THR A 317 -3.95 -13.94 -6.76
N THR A 318 -4.13 -13.79 -5.44
CA THR A 318 -3.38 -12.85 -4.60
C THR A 318 -3.01 -13.53 -3.29
N ALA A 319 -1.79 -13.31 -2.79
CA ALA A 319 -1.33 -13.79 -1.49
C ALA A 319 -0.28 -12.81 -0.94
N GLY A 320 -0.71 -11.76 -0.24
CA GLY A 320 0.17 -10.69 0.21
C GLY A 320 -0.56 -9.37 0.45
N TRP A 321 0.18 -8.26 0.57
CA TRP A 321 -0.41 -6.93 0.80
C TRP A 321 -1.24 -6.48 -0.42
N PHE A 322 -2.46 -6.01 -0.18
CA PHE A 322 -3.47 -5.69 -1.18
C PHE A 322 -4.24 -4.42 -0.79
N GLY A 323 -3.61 -3.26 -1.02
CA GLY A 323 -4.20 -1.95 -0.79
C GLY A 323 -4.77 -1.78 0.63
N THR A 324 -5.98 -1.23 0.71
CA THR A 324 -6.72 -1.06 1.98
C THR A 324 -7.15 -2.38 2.61
N GLY A 325 -7.22 -3.46 1.83
CA GLY A 325 -7.49 -4.82 2.33
C GLY A 325 -6.35 -5.40 3.18
N GLY A 326 -5.21 -4.72 3.28
CA GLY A 326 -4.08 -5.21 4.06
C GLY A 326 -3.54 -6.51 3.50
N ILE A 327 -3.15 -7.45 4.36
CA ILE A 327 -2.76 -8.77 3.92
C ILE A 327 -3.99 -9.53 3.44
N ALA A 328 -4.02 -9.88 2.16
CA ALA A 328 -5.12 -10.52 1.50
C ALA A 328 -4.74 -11.87 0.88
N VAL A 329 -5.74 -12.74 0.80
CA VAL A 329 -5.77 -13.87 -0.12
C VAL A 329 -6.96 -13.68 -1.05
N THR A 330 -6.77 -13.88 -2.35
CA THR A 330 -7.89 -13.99 -3.31
C THR A 330 -7.81 -15.32 -4.02
N VAL A 331 -8.96 -15.95 -4.25
CA VAL A 331 -9.04 -17.27 -4.90
C VAL A 331 -10.03 -17.21 -6.05
N ASP A 332 -9.55 -17.52 -7.26
CA ASP A 332 -10.37 -17.73 -8.44
C ASP A 332 -10.90 -19.16 -8.46
N HIS A 333 -12.22 -19.30 -8.45
CA HIS A 333 -12.93 -20.57 -8.46
C HIS A 333 -13.39 -20.98 -9.86
N GLY A 334 -13.04 -20.19 -10.89
CA GLY A 334 -13.50 -20.38 -12.26
C GLY A 334 -14.90 -19.81 -12.52
N GLY A 335 -15.27 -19.70 -13.79
CA GLY A 335 -16.59 -19.18 -14.19
C GLY A 335 -16.81 -17.70 -13.82
N GLY A 336 -15.74 -16.96 -13.54
CA GLY A 336 -15.80 -15.57 -13.09
C GLY A 336 -16.18 -15.40 -11.61
N LEU A 337 -16.07 -16.44 -10.79
CA LEU A 337 -16.29 -16.39 -9.34
C LEU A 337 -14.96 -16.27 -8.59
N VAL A 338 -14.79 -15.19 -7.83
CA VAL A 338 -13.59 -14.95 -7.03
C VAL A 338 -13.98 -14.61 -5.59
N THR A 339 -13.26 -15.18 -4.62
CA THR A 339 -13.41 -14.80 -3.21
C THR A 339 -12.23 -14.02 -2.70
N TRP A 340 -12.50 -13.03 -1.85
CA TRP A 340 -11.50 -12.17 -1.21
C TRP A 340 -11.55 -12.41 0.31
N TYR A 341 -10.37 -12.61 0.89
CA TYR A 341 -10.16 -12.78 2.33
C TYR A 341 -9.16 -11.71 2.77
N LEU A 342 -9.63 -10.65 3.43
CA LEU A 342 -8.81 -9.46 3.71
C LEU A 342 -8.50 -9.29 5.21
N HIS A 343 -7.64 -8.31 5.51
CA HIS A 343 -7.19 -7.91 6.85
C HIS A 343 -6.44 -8.98 7.64
N ASN A 344 -5.86 -9.99 6.97
CA ASN A 344 -5.20 -11.11 7.62
C ASN A 344 -3.94 -10.67 8.40
N SER A 345 -3.49 -11.46 9.37
CA SER A 345 -2.17 -11.28 9.99
C SER A 345 -1.09 -12.12 9.32
N GLN A 346 -1.49 -13.22 8.65
CA GLN A 346 -0.58 -14.18 8.06
C GLN A 346 -1.22 -14.84 6.82
N VAL A 347 -0.40 -15.06 5.79
CA VAL A 347 -0.75 -15.85 4.60
C VAL A 347 -0.10 -17.23 4.70
N LEU A 348 -0.84 -18.29 4.37
CA LEU A 348 -0.37 -19.69 4.42
C LEU A 348 -0.27 -20.35 3.04
N VAL A 349 -0.59 -19.60 1.97
CA VAL A 349 -0.61 -20.05 0.58
C VAL A 349 0.16 -19.09 -0.33
N SER A 350 0.45 -19.50 -1.56
CA SER A 350 1.16 -18.68 -2.55
C SER A 350 0.34 -18.45 -3.81
N VAL A 351 0.58 -17.36 -4.53
CA VAL A 351 -0.06 -17.09 -5.83
C VAL A 351 0.20 -18.24 -6.80
N GLY A 352 -0.84 -18.68 -7.52
CA GLY A 352 -0.82 -19.82 -8.43
C GLY A 352 -1.03 -21.17 -7.74
N GLN A 353 -1.08 -21.24 -6.42
CA GLN A 353 -1.38 -22.47 -5.68
C GLN A 353 -2.85 -22.86 -5.86
N HIS A 354 -3.09 -24.13 -6.18
CA HIS A 354 -4.43 -24.72 -6.07
C HIS A 354 -4.77 -25.01 -4.61
N VAL A 355 -5.97 -24.62 -4.20
CA VAL A 355 -6.50 -24.81 -2.85
C VAL A 355 -7.85 -25.51 -2.92
N SER A 356 -8.13 -26.35 -1.92
CA SER A 356 -9.41 -27.05 -1.82
C SER A 356 -10.39 -26.34 -0.89
N ALA A 357 -11.69 -26.56 -1.08
CA ALA A 357 -12.73 -26.13 -0.16
C ALA A 357 -12.42 -26.58 1.28
N GLY A 358 -12.49 -25.65 2.24
CA GLY A 358 -12.18 -25.91 3.65
C GLY A 358 -10.69 -26.01 3.99
N GLN A 359 -9.79 -25.85 3.02
CA GLN A 359 -8.37 -25.71 3.31
C GLN A 359 -8.12 -24.37 4.02
N GLN A 360 -7.31 -24.38 5.07
CA GLN A 360 -6.87 -23.14 5.71
C GLN A 360 -5.90 -22.39 4.79
N ILE A 361 -6.17 -21.12 4.55
CA ILE A 361 -5.41 -20.28 3.60
C ILE A 361 -4.71 -19.09 4.25
N SER A 362 -5.21 -18.64 5.40
CA SER A 362 -4.65 -17.51 6.15
C SER A 362 -5.06 -17.56 7.62
N VAL A 363 -4.60 -16.57 8.39
CA VAL A 363 -5.05 -16.25 9.74
C VAL A 363 -5.58 -14.82 9.73
N SER A 364 -6.79 -14.60 10.26
CA SER A 364 -7.41 -13.27 10.30
C SER A 364 -6.58 -12.30 11.14
N GLY A 365 -6.83 -11.00 11.06
CA GLY A 365 -6.03 -10.02 11.76
C GLY A 365 -6.60 -8.62 11.67
N SER A 366 -5.72 -7.61 11.68
CA SER A 366 -6.10 -6.20 11.63
C SER A 366 -5.14 -5.39 10.76
N THR A 367 -4.76 -5.91 9.59
CA THR A 367 -3.86 -5.22 8.65
C THR A 367 -4.63 -4.39 7.63
N GLY A 368 -3.99 -3.40 7.01
CA GLY A 368 -4.64 -2.46 6.10
C GLY A 368 -5.58 -1.50 6.83
N PHE A 369 -6.65 -1.07 6.16
CA PHE A 369 -7.66 -0.20 6.73
C PHE A 369 -8.67 -1.02 7.53
N SER A 370 -8.34 -1.29 8.79
CA SER A 370 -9.17 -2.07 9.70
C SER A 370 -9.34 -1.33 11.04
N THR A 371 -10.54 -1.34 11.59
CA THR A 371 -10.88 -0.70 12.88
C THR A 371 -10.67 -1.64 14.08
N GLY A 372 -10.27 -2.88 13.83
CA GLY A 372 -9.98 -3.90 14.85
C GLY A 372 -9.95 -5.31 14.23
N PRO A 373 -9.47 -6.33 14.95
CA PRO A 373 -9.32 -7.66 14.38
C PRO A 373 -10.63 -8.28 13.87
N HIS A 374 -10.69 -8.59 12.57
CA HIS A 374 -11.82 -9.24 11.90
C HIS A 374 -11.36 -9.95 10.62
N LEU A 375 -12.24 -10.76 10.01
CA LEU A 375 -12.11 -11.19 8.63
C LEU A 375 -13.10 -10.41 7.79
N HIS A 376 -12.62 -9.68 6.79
CA HIS A 376 -13.47 -9.18 5.72
C HIS A 376 -13.53 -10.22 4.61
N PHE A 377 -14.73 -10.70 4.32
CA PHE A 377 -14.99 -11.70 3.29
C PHE A 377 -15.91 -11.15 2.20
N GLN A 378 -15.46 -11.24 0.96
CA GLN A 378 -16.19 -10.73 -0.21
C GLN A 378 -16.26 -11.79 -1.31
N ILE A 379 -17.41 -11.85 -1.98
CA ILE A 379 -17.63 -12.69 -3.15
C ILE A 379 -17.81 -11.77 -4.34
N ASN A 380 -16.99 -11.97 -5.36
CA ASN A 380 -17.06 -11.25 -6.62
C ASN A 380 -17.50 -12.20 -7.74
N THR A 381 -18.39 -11.71 -8.60
CA THR A 381 -18.88 -12.44 -9.78
C THR A 381 -18.57 -11.66 -11.05
N GLY A 382 -18.53 -12.36 -12.20
CA GLY A 382 -18.17 -11.74 -13.48
C GLY A 382 -16.68 -11.35 -13.57
N CYS A 383 -15.81 -11.99 -12.78
CA CYS A 383 -14.38 -11.69 -12.77
C CYS A 383 -13.66 -12.26 -13.99
N SER A 384 -13.56 -11.49 -15.08
CA SER A 384 -12.86 -11.91 -16.29
C SER A 384 -11.33 -11.99 -16.13
N ASN A 385 -10.77 -11.28 -15.16
CA ASN A 385 -9.33 -11.23 -14.87
C ASN A 385 -8.91 -12.08 -13.64
N GLY A 386 -9.83 -12.87 -13.07
CA GLY A 386 -9.56 -13.72 -11.90
C GLY A 386 -9.38 -12.98 -10.56
N VAL A 387 -9.65 -11.67 -10.51
CA VAL A 387 -9.52 -10.88 -9.26
C VAL A 387 -10.69 -9.92 -9.04
N THR A 388 -11.06 -9.10 -10.03
CA THR A 388 -12.01 -8.00 -9.87
C THR A 388 -13.33 -8.31 -10.59
N GLY A 389 -14.45 -8.03 -9.95
CA GLY A 389 -15.79 -8.20 -10.53
C GLY A 389 -16.85 -7.47 -9.72
N THR A 390 -18.11 -7.85 -9.88
CA THR A 390 -19.21 -7.29 -9.09
C THR A 390 -19.33 -8.02 -7.76
N ALA A 391 -19.17 -7.27 -6.68
CA ALA A 391 -19.38 -7.76 -5.33
C ALA A 391 -20.86 -8.12 -5.09
N VAL A 392 -21.10 -9.32 -4.55
CA VAL A 392 -22.44 -9.81 -4.21
C VAL A 392 -22.51 -10.11 -2.73
N ASN A 393 -23.70 -9.98 -2.14
CA ASN A 393 -23.91 -10.16 -0.70
C ASN A 393 -23.57 -11.61 -0.25
N PRO A 394 -22.49 -11.84 0.51
CA PRO A 394 -22.11 -13.17 0.98
C PRO A 394 -23.15 -13.82 1.89
N ALA A 395 -23.94 -13.02 2.62
CA ALA A 395 -24.98 -13.54 3.52
C ALA A 395 -26.13 -14.24 2.78
N ALA A 396 -26.22 -14.12 1.45
CA ALA A 396 -27.17 -14.90 0.65
C ALA A 396 -26.75 -16.37 0.48
N TYR A 397 -25.50 -16.72 0.81
CA TYR A 397 -24.91 -18.04 0.55
C TYR A 397 -24.50 -18.79 1.82
N PHE A 398 -24.28 -18.09 2.94
CA PHE A 398 -23.80 -18.69 4.19
C PHE A 398 -24.73 -18.41 5.38
N GLY A 399 -24.88 -19.43 6.23
CA GLY A 399 -25.18 -19.24 7.65
C GLY A 399 -23.86 -19.08 8.40
N TRP A 400 -23.76 -18.03 9.21
CA TRP A 400 -22.54 -17.60 9.87
C TRP A 400 -22.36 -18.24 11.25
#